data_AF-A0A7K4X1K7-F1
#
_entry.id   AF-A0A7K4X1K7-F1
#
_cell.length_a   1.000
_cell.length_b   1.000
_cell.length_c   1.000
_cell.angle_alpha   90.00
_cell.angle_beta   90.00
_cell.angle_gamma   90.00
#
_symmetry.space_group_name_H-M   'P 1'
#
loop_
_entity.id
_entity.type
_entity.pdbx_description
1 polymer ?
#
loop_
_entity_poly.entity_id
_entity_poly.type
_entity_poly.pdbx_seq_one_letter_code
_entity_poly.pdbx_strand_id
1 'polypeptide(L)'
;PEPPLMRRTRKRQPPEPPQDGPVALCASCQNLFPGVSLPPQRRCRWLCPDCRAQRRDFNREQRFYKRVGCGLCQACRIPEDCGICSACSRSPPGGPPGPAWPHKCLLRR
;
A
#
# COMPACT_ATOMS: atom_id res chain seq x y z
N PRO A 1 16.79 63.58 -49.00
CA PRO A 1 17.73 62.50 -48.64
C PRO A 1 17.20 61.68 -47.44
N GLU A 2 16.55 60.54 -47.72
CA GLU A 2 16.40 59.41 -46.78
C GLU A 2 17.63 58.49 -46.99
N PRO A 3 18.21 57.77 -45.98
CA PRO A 3 17.59 56.69 -45.16
C PRO A 3 18.25 56.59 -43.73
N PRO A 4 18.26 55.47 -42.94
CA PRO A 4 17.58 54.17 -43.06
C PRO A 4 16.76 53.71 -41.84
N LEU A 5 15.84 52.79 -42.15
CA LEU A 5 14.90 52.07 -41.30
C LEU A 5 15.61 51.28 -40.18
N MET A 6 15.35 51.67 -38.92
CA MET A 6 15.77 50.89 -37.75
C MET A 6 14.85 49.68 -37.56
N ARG A 7 15.48 48.49 -37.56
CA ARG A 7 14.88 47.17 -37.41
C ARG A 7 14.09 47.05 -36.10
N ARG A 8 12.88 46.45 -36.20
CA ARG A 8 12.06 45.96 -35.08
C ARG A 8 12.87 45.06 -34.15
N THR A 9 13.10 45.51 -32.92
CA THR A 9 13.42 44.62 -31.79
C THR A 9 12.10 44.07 -31.24
N ARG A 10 11.82 42.80 -31.52
CA ARG A 10 10.73 42.03 -30.90
C ARG A 10 10.98 42.06 -29.40
N LYS A 11 10.17 42.78 -28.61
CA LYS A 11 10.21 42.67 -27.15
C LYS A 11 9.99 41.20 -26.81
N ARG A 12 11.02 40.54 -26.28
CA ARG A 12 10.93 39.19 -25.76
C ARG A 12 10.03 39.28 -24.53
N GLN A 13 8.80 38.81 -24.68
CA GLN A 13 7.88 38.63 -23.56
C GLN A 13 8.56 37.67 -22.57
N PRO A 14 8.63 37.97 -21.27
CA PRO A 14 9.11 37.02 -20.28
C PRO A 14 8.27 35.75 -20.39
N PRO A 15 8.87 34.55 -20.43
CA PRO A 15 8.09 33.33 -20.29
C PRO A 15 7.40 33.38 -18.92
N GLU A 16 6.07 33.27 -18.92
CA GLU A 16 5.29 33.00 -17.71
C GLU A 16 5.97 31.86 -16.95
N PRO A 17 6.16 31.96 -15.62
CA PRO A 17 6.76 30.88 -14.86
C PRO A 17 5.91 29.62 -15.08
N PRO A 18 6.53 28.45 -15.34
CA PRO A 18 5.78 27.21 -15.41
C PRO A 18 4.95 27.08 -14.14
N GLN A 19 3.66 26.78 -14.26
CA GLN A 19 2.83 26.39 -13.12
C GLN A 19 3.20 24.97 -12.64
N ASP A 20 4.50 24.69 -12.49
CA ASP A 20 5.04 23.46 -11.94
C ASP A 20 5.00 23.52 -10.41
N GLY A 21 3.79 23.63 -9.88
CA GLY A 21 3.54 23.32 -8.48
C GLY A 21 3.97 21.87 -8.18
N PRO A 22 4.28 21.51 -6.92
CA PRO A 22 4.70 20.16 -6.60
C PRO A 22 3.63 19.15 -7.04
N VAL A 23 4.01 18.17 -7.87
CA VAL A 23 3.11 17.12 -8.36
C VAL A 23 3.57 15.77 -7.83
N ALA A 24 2.62 14.95 -7.36
CA ALA A 24 2.86 13.57 -6.99
C ALA A 24 2.17 12.60 -7.94
N LEU A 25 2.83 11.48 -8.24
CA LEU A 25 2.24 10.36 -8.96
C LEU A 25 1.84 9.27 -7.97
N CYS A 26 0.58 8.83 -8.04
CA CYS A 26 0.15 7.69 -7.24
C CYS A 26 0.82 6.41 -7.74
N ALA A 27 1.51 5.69 -6.87
CA ALA A 27 2.23 4.48 -7.26
C ALA A 27 1.35 3.26 -7.56
N SER A 28 0.03 3.38 -7.42
CA SER A 28 -0.94 2.32 -7.73
C SER A 28 -1.73 2.67 -8.98
N CYS A 29 -2.49 3.79 -8.96
CA CYS A 29 -3.33 4.18 -10.10
C CYS A 29 -2.62 5.07 -11.13
N GLN A 30 -1.37 5.49 -10.88
CA GLN A 30 -0.55 6.29 -11.80
C GLN A 30 -1.10 7.68 -12.15
N ASN A 31 -2.18 8.11 -11.50
CA ASN A 31 -2.72 9.45 -11.66
C ASN A 31 -1.79 10.52 -11.05
N LEU A 32 -1.78 11.70 -11.69
CA LEU A 32 -1.07 12.91 -11.25
C LEU A 32 -1.92 13.68 -10.25
N PHE A 33 -1.30 14.15 -9.17
CA PHE A 33 -1.93 14.93 -8.11
C PHE A 33 -1.13 16.22 -7.90
N PRO A 34 -1.61 17.34 -8.48
CA PRO A 34 -1.00 18.65 -8.26
C PRO A 34 -1.14 19.12 -6.81
N GLY A 35 -0.20 19.94 -6.33
CA GLY A 35 -0.21 20.50 -4.98
C GLY A 35 0.24 19.53 -3.88
N VAL A 36 0.70 18.33 -4.23
CA VAL A 36 1.19 17.34 -3.28
C VAL A 36 2.72 17.43 -3.18
N SER A 37 3.21 17.96 -2.06
CA SER A 37 4.65 17.96 -1.73
C SER A 37 5.02 16.70 -0.95
N LEU A 38 5.90 15.87 -1.53
CA LEU A 38 6.44 14.69 -0.86
C LEU A 38 7.79 15.02 -0.23
N PRO A 39 8.06 14.57 1.02
CA PRO A 39 9.38 14.76 1.61
C PRO A 39 10.45 14.02 0.77
N PRO A 40 11.61 14.64 0.51
CA PRO A 40 12.67 14.05 -0.32
C PRO A 40 13.24 12.74 0.26
N GLN A 41 13.02 12.47 1.56
CA GLN A 41 13.63 11.38 2.30
C GLN A 41 12.68 10.22 2.61
N ARG A 42 11.75 9.88 1.71
CA ARG A 42 10.90 8.69 1.90
C ARG A 42 11.15 7.64 0.82
N ARG A 43 11.60 6.45 1.27
CA ARG A 43 11.62 5.21 0.47
C ARG A 43 10.22 4.68 0.13
N CYS A 44 9.16 5.31 0.64
CA CYS A 44 7.79 4.88 0.42
C CYS A 44 7.20 5.57 -0.82
N ARG A 45 6.81 4.76 -1.80
CA ARG A 45 5.93 5.14 -2.90
C ARG A 45 4.65 5.78 -2.36
N TRP A 46 4.34 7.02 -2.79
CA TRP A 46 3.12 7.71 -2.39
C TRP A 46 1.88 7.07 -3.03
N LEU A 47 0.78 7.08 -2.30
CA LEU A 47 -0.53 6.62 -2.77
C LEU A 47 -1.54 7.75 -2.55
N CYS A 48 -2.41 7.97 -3.53
CA CYS A 48 -3.55 8.86 -3.37
C CYS A 48 -4.49 8.39 -2.24
N PRO A 49 -5.35 9.27 -1.71
CA PRO A 49 -6.29 8.92 -0.64
C PRO A 49 -7.09 7.64 -0.91
N ASP A 50 -7.58 7.46 -2.14
CA ASP A 50 -8.41 6.30 -2.52
C ASP A 50 -7.59 5.00 -2.54
N CYS A 51 -6.46 4.97 -3.26
CA CYS A 51 -5.60 3.79 -3.29
C CYS A 51 -5.05 3.45 -1.89
N ARG A 52 -4.84 4.46 -1.04
CA ARG A 52 -4.45 4.26 0.35
C ARG A 52 -5.58 3.67 1.18
N ALA A 53 -6.82 4.11 0.99
CA ALA A 53 -8.00 3.55 1.64
C ALA A 53 -8.22 2.10 1.22
N GLN A 54 -8.25 1.83 -0.10
CA GLN A 54 -8.35 0.48 -0.65
C GLN A 54 -7.30 -0.47 -0.08
N ARG A 55 -6.04 -0.03 -0.01
CA ARG A 55 -4.95 -0.85 0.55
C ARG A 55 -5.13 -1.09 2.06
N ARG A 56 -5.70 -0.15 2.80
CA ARG A 56 -6.04 -0.33 4.22
C ARG A 56 -7.19 -1.32 4.38
N ASP A 57 -8.24 -1.24 3.57
CA ASP A 57 -9.37 -2.15 3.59
C ASP A 57 -8.95 -3.58 3.24
N PHE A 58 -8.19 -3.74 2.16
CA PHE A 58 -7.61 -5.03 1.79
C PHE A 58 -6.75 -5.58 2.93
N ASN A 59 -5.86 -4.78 3.51
CA ASN A 59 -5.04 -5.23 4.65
C ASN A 59 -5.87 -5.59 5.89
N ARG A 60 -7.00 -4.91 6.13
CA ARG A 60 -7.93 -5.24 7.22
C ARG A 60 -8.55 -6.61 6.98
N GLU A 61 -9.03 -6.86 5.77
CA GLU A 61 -9.61 -8.14 5.37
C GLU A 61 -8.58 -9.28 5.41
N GLN A 62 -7.38 -9.07 4.87
CA GLN A 62 -6.31 -10.07 4.93
C GLN A 62 -5.90 -10.40 6.38
N ARG A 63 -5.92 -9.43 7.30
CA ARG A 63 -5.67 -9.69 8.73
C ARG A 63 -6.80 -10.50 9.37
N PHE A 64 -8.04 -10.24 8.97
CA PHE A 64 -9.18 -11.03 9.41
C PHE A 64 -9.00 -12.49 8.97
N TYR A 65 -8.82 -12.75 7.67
CA TYR A 65 -8.66 -14.11 7.16
C TYR A 65 -7.40 -14.83 7.68
N LYS A 66 -6.29 -14.12 7.96
CA LYS A 66 -5.14 -14.73 8.65
C LYS A 66 -5.47 -15.22 10.06
N ARG A 67 -6.40 -14.55 10.76
CA ARG A 67 -6.84 -14.96 12.09
C ARG A 67 -7.84 -16.10 12.02
N VAL A 68 -8.92 -15.94 11.23
CA VAL A 68 -10.06 -16.86 11.21
C VAL A 68 -9.93 -18.02 10.22
N GLY A 69 -9.08 -17.91 9.19
CA GLY A 69 -9.03 -18.83 8.06
C GLY A 69 -10.05 -18.48 6.97
N CYS A 70 -9.98 -19.15 5.81
CA CYS A 70 -10.93 -18.94 4.71
C CYS A 70 -12.24 -19.71 4.87
N GLY A 71 -12.33 -20.64 5.84
CA GLY A 71 -13.51 -21.47 6.12
C GLY A 71 -13.77 -22.59 5.11
N LEU A 72 -13.15 -22.56 3.93
CA LEU A 72 -13.47 -23.47 2.82
C LEU A 72 -12.42 -24.55 2.57
N CYS A 73 -11.15 -24.27 2.87
CA CYS A 73 -10.05 -25.21 2.62
C CYS A 73 -10.09 -26.40 3.59
N GLN A 74 -9.40 -27.49 3.22
CA GLN A 74 -9.33 -28.71 4.04
C GLN A 74 -8.88 -28.41 5.47
N ALA A 75 -7.87 -27.55 5.63
CA ALA A 75 -7.36 -27.14 6.94
C ALA A 75 -8.42 -26.45 7.82
N CYS A 76 -9.31 -25.64 7.23
CA CYS A 76 -10.41 -24.98 7.96
C CYS A 76 -11.54 -25.94 8.35
N ARG A 77 -11.65 -27.09 7.69
CA ARG A 77 -12.68 -28.11 7.99
C ARG A 77 -12.29 -29.06 9.12
N ILE A 78 -11.02 -29.04 9.54
CA ILE A 78 -10.55 -29.89 10.63
C ILE A 78 -10.93 -29.22 11.97
N PRO A 79 -11.79 -29.85 12.79
CA PRO A 79 -12.31 -29.25 14.01
C PRO A 79 -11.28 -29.26 15.15
N GLU A 80 -10.39 -30.25 15.17
CA GLU A 80 -9.50 -30.55 16.29
C GLU A 80 -8.03 -30.63 15.85
N ASP A 81 -7.11 -30.34 16.76
CA ASP A 81 -5.68 -30.44 16.49
C ASP A 81 -5.24 -31.91 16.48
N CYS A 82 -4.35 -32.29 15.56
CA CYS A 82 -3.98 -33.70 15.38
C CYS A 82 -3.17 -34.33 16.52
N GLY A 83 -2.76 -33.56 17.54
CA GLY A 83 -1.94 -34.01 18.67
C GLY A 83 -0.49 -34.42 18.36
N ILE A 84 -0.18 -34.85 17.14
CA ILE A 84 1.09 -35.52 16.80
C ILE A 84 2.10 -34.66 16.02
N CYS A 85 1.68 -33.53 15.42
CA CYS A 85 2.59 -32.70 14.64
C CYS A 85 3.52 -31.84 15.51
N SER A 86 4.61 -31.33 14.94
CA SER A 86 5.61 -30.52 15.67
C SER A 86 5.07 -29.23 16.30
N ALA A 87 3.96 -28.69 15.78
CA ALA A 87 3.26 -27.57 16.41
C ALA A 87 2.41 -28.02 17.60
N CYS A 88 1.76 -29.19 17.50
CA CYS A 88 0.97 -29.77 18.59
C CYS A 88 1.87 -30.26 19.73
N SER A 89 3.03 -30.85 19.43
CA SER A 89 3.96 -31.33 20.46
C SER A 89 4.60 -30.22 21.29
N ARG A 90 4.66 -29.00 20.75
CA ARG A 90 5.11 -27.79 21.46
C ARG A 90 4.02 -27.15 22.30
N SER A 91 2.78 -27.63 22.21
CA SER A 91 1.64 -27.09 22.95
C SER A 91 1.38 -27.92 24.21
N PRO A 92 1.21 -27.32 25.40
CA PRO A 92 0.96 -28.06 26.62
C PRO A 92 -0.41 -28.76 26.58
N PRO A 93 -0.54 -30.01 27.06
CA PRO A 93 -1.82 -30.71 27.11
C PRO A 93 -2.79 -30.00 28.06
N GLY A 94 -4.00 -29.69 27.59
CA GLY A 94 -5.10 -29.15 28.42
C GLY A 94 -5.23 -27.63 28.50
N GLY A 95 -4.46 -26.85 27.73
CA GLY A 95 -4.67 -25.40 27.66
C GLY A 95 -5.98 -25.07 26.91
N PRO A 96 -6.82 -24.13 27.39
CA PRO A 96 -7.98 -23.69 26.62
C PRO A 96 -7.52 -23.12 25.27
N PRO A 97 -8.31 -23.26 24.18
CA PRO A 97 -8.03 -22.64 22.89
C PRO A 97 -8.14 -21.12 23.02
N GLY A 98 -7.08 -20.50 23.52
CA GLY A 98 -6.96 -19.07 23.72
C GLY A 98 -6.24 -18.41 22.54
N PRO A 99 -6.42 -17.10 22.33
CA PRO A 99 -5.76 -16.33 21.27
C PRO A 99 -4.23 -16.23 21.41
N ALA A 100 -3.65 -16.80 22.47
CA ALA A 100 -2.22 -16.76 22.79
C ALA A 100 -1.44 -18.02 22.39
N TRP A 101 -2.06 -18.97 21.66
CA TRP A 101 -1.33 -20.14 21.18
C TRP A 101 -0.34 -19.74 20.07
N PRO A 102 0.98 -19.91 20.27
CA PRO A 102 1.97 -19.37 19.35
C PRO A 102 1.94 -20.08 17.98
N HIS A 103 1.42 -21.31 17.90
CA HIS A 103 1.44 -22.13 16.70
C HIS A 103 0.16 -22.94 16.50
N LYS A 104 -0.52 -22.72 15.37
CA LYS A 104 -1.64 -23.57 14.91
C LYS A 104 -1.10 -24.94 14.47
N CYS A 105 -1.88 -26.00 14.72
CA CYS A 105 -1.64 -27.35 14.19
C CYS A 105 -1.30 -27.27 12.70
N LEU A 106 -0.28 -28.01 12.24
CA LEU A 106 0.17 -27.97 10.84
C LEU A 106 -0.90 -28.40 9.86
N LEU A 107 -1.82 -29.28 10.26
CA LEU A 107 -2.95 -29.68 9.43
C LEU A 107 -4.02 -28.58 9.30
N ARG A 108 -3.98 -27.56 10.17
CA ARG A 108 -4.98 -26.48 10.29
C ARG A 108 -4.42 -25.10 9.88
N ARG A 109 -3.40 -25.08 9.01
CA ARG A 109 -2.79 -23.85 8.49
C ARG A 109 -3.27 -23.50 7.08
#